data_AF-A0A3Q9WL41-F1
#
_entry.id   AF-A0A3Q9WL41-F1
#
_cell.length_a   1.000
_cell.length_b   1.000
_cell.length_c   1.000
_cell.angle_alpha   90.00
_cell.angle_beta   90.00
_cell.angle_gamma   90.00
#
_symmetry.space_group_name_H-M   'P 1'
#
loop_
_entity.id
_entity.type
_entity.pdbx_description
1 polymer ?
#
loop_
_entity_poly.entity_id
_entity_poly.type
_entity_poly.pdbx_seq_one_letter_code
_entity_poly.pdbx_strand_id
1 'polypeptide(L)'
;MSTADSFGAKGVLDVAGAHYEIFRLSAVEGSENLPFSLKVLLENLLRTEDGANITADHVRALAQWDAAAEPDTEIQFTLARVIMQDFTGVPCVVDLATMREAVADLGGDPKRVNPLAPAEMVIDHSVQIDAFGNAGALERNMEIEYQRNGERYQFLRWGQTAFDDFKVVPPGMGIVHQVNLEYLARTVMTREVDGVVRAYPDTCVGTDSHTTMVNGLGVLGWGVGGIEAEAAMLGQPVSMLIPRVVGFKLTGDIPAGATATDVVLTITQMLRKHGVVGKFVEFYGDGVASVPLANRATIGNMSPEFGSTAAMFPIDAVTLDYLRLTGRPAENVALVEAYAKEQGLWHDPSREIRFSEYLELDLSTVVPSIAGPKRPQDRVELSKSQGPVPRGPAQLLQRPRPGLRPGRHRGRVLPGELPRVRLTELHARDDVVRHGRELRAPRDRRRRSRPVHASVQEGHREHEGRPRVRTGPRRREHRVDHVLHEHVQPVGHARRRRAGAQRRREGPRVQAVGQDLRGAGLEGRHGLLREVGPDPVPREARVLHGRLRLRHLHRQLRSAGGRDLAGDPGQRPRRDGRPVGQPQLRGPDQPRTSR
;
A
#
# COMPACT_ATOMS: atom_id res chain seq x y z
N MET A 1 17.89 -7.76 -24.52
CA MET A 1 17.88 -9.23 -24.32
C MET A 1 16.86 -9.80 -25.28
N SER A 2 17.24 -10.81 -26.06
CA SER A 2 16.33 -11.51 -26.97
C SER A 2 15.27 -12.20 -26.11
N THR A 3 14.04 -11.70 -26.11
CA THR A 3 12.91 -12.42 -25.50
C THR A 3 12.55 -13.54 -26.45
N ALA A 4 12.79 -14.77 -26.03
CA ALA A 4 12.29 -15.92 -26.77
C ALA A 4 10.76 -15.85 -26.75
N ASP A 5 10.11 -16.22 -27.85
CA ASP A 5 8.66 -16.37 -27.93
C ASP A 5 8.36 -17.80 -28.32
N SER A 6 8.76 -18.73 -27.44
CA SER A 6 8.72 -20.17 -27.72
C SER A 6 7.31 -20.71 -27.97
N PHE A 7 6.28 -19.95 -27.59
CA PHE A 7 4.86 -20.31 -27.70
C PHE A 7 4.11 -19.49 -28.75
N GLY A 8 4.75 -18.52 -29.41
CA GLY A 8 4.06 -17.59 -30.32
C GLY A 8 2.98 -16.78 -29.60
N ALA A 9 3.21 -16.46 -28.32
CA ALA A 9 2.27 -15.76 -27.47
C ALA A 9 2.23 -14.26 -27.76
N LYS A 10 3.30 -13.71 -28.34
CA LYS A 10 3.41 -12.28 -28.65
C LYS A 10 2.38 -11.86 -29.69
N GLY A 11 1.65 -10.79 -29.41
CA GLY A 11 0.82 -10.14 -30.42
C GLY A 11 0.32 -8.77 -29.99
N VAL A 12 -0.61 -8.21 -30.77
CA VAL A 12 -1.13 -6.85 -30.56
C VAL A 12 -2.53 -6.92 -29.96
N LEU A 13 -2.78 -6.10 -28.94
CA LEU A 13 -4.08 -5.76 -28.40
C LEU A 13 -4.43 -4.33 -28.83
N ASP A 14 -5.54 -4.17 -29.54
CA ASP A 14 -6.10 -2.85 -29.85
C ASP A 14 -7.07 -2.42 -28.75
N VAL A 15 -6.84 -1.25 -28.19
CA VAL A 15 -7.75 -0.63 -27.22
C VAL A 15 -8.06 0.78 -27.71
N ALA A 16 -9.22 0.92 -28.35
CA ALA A 16 -9.69 2.21 -28.89
C ALA A 16 -8.66 2.90 -29.82
N GLY A 17 -7.98 2.11 -30.66
CA GLY A 17 -6.97 2.61 -31.61
C GLY A 17 -5.57 2.80 -31.03
N ALA A 18 -5.36 2.54 -29.74
CA ALA A 18 -4.03 2.38 -29.16
C ALA A 18 -3.59 0.92 -29.26
N HIS A 19 -2.37 0.69 -29.75
CA HIS A 19 -1.81 -0.66 -29.94
C HIS A 19 -0.85 -0.99 -28.81
N TYR A 20 -1.10 -2.13 -28.15
CA TYR A 20 -0.25 -2.65 -27.09
C TYR A 20 0.30 -4.02 -27.48
N GLU A 21 1.60 -4.22 -27.35
CA GLU A 21 2.19 -5.55 -27.39
C GLU A 21 1.83 -6.30 -26.11
N ILE A 22 1.30 -7.51 -26.25
CA ILE A 22 0.95 -8.41 -25.13
C ILE A 22 1.45 -9.83 -25.41
N PHE A 23 1.57 -10.62 -24.34
CA PHE A 23 1.89 -12.05 -24.42
C PHE A 23 0.66 -12.84 -23.98
N ARG A 24 -0.04 -13.45 -24.93
CA ARG A 24 -1.34 -14.10 -24.70
C ARG A 24 -1.21 -15.40 -23.95
N LEU A 25 -1.89 -15.51 -22.82
CA LEU A 25 -1.97 -16.78 -22.06
C LEU A 25 -2.60 -17.90 -22.88
N SER A 26 -3.56 -17.59 -23.75
CA SER A 26 -4.24 -18.56 -24.61
C SER A 26 -3.33 -19.30 -25.60
N ALA A 27 -2.09 -18.83 -25.80
CA ALA A 27 -1.10 -19.55 -26.60
C ALA A 27 -0.52 -20.77 -25.86
N VAL A 28 -0.74 -20.88 -24.55
CA VAL A 28 -0.24 -21.98 -23.72
C VAL A 28 -1.41 -22.87 -23.29
N GLU A 29 -1.37 -24.13 -23.71
CA GLU A 29 -2.35 -25.16 -23.33
C GLU A 29 -2.35 -25.40 -21.82
N GLY A 30 -3.54 -25.48 -21.20
CA GLY A 30 -3.72 -25.67 -19.75
C GLY A 30 -3.83 -24.37 -18.96
N SER A 31 -3.57 -23.21 -19.58
CA SER A 31 -3.65 -21.90 -18.94
C SER A 31 -5.08 -21.52 -18.53
N GLU A 32 -6.10 -22.10 -19.16
CA GLU A 32 -7.49 -21.72 -19.03
C GLU A 32 -8.05 -21.93 -17.62
N ASN A 33 -7.68 -23.03 -16.97
CA ASN A 33 -8.23 -23.45 -15.68
C ASN A 33 -7.31 -23.10 -14.51
N LEU A 34 -6.21 -22.39 -14.78
CA LEU A 34 -5.32 -21.89 -13.74
C LEU A 34 -6.01 -20.81 -12.88
N PRO A 35 -5.71 -20.78 -11.56
CA PRO A 35 -5.99 -19.64 -10.71
C PRO A 35 -5.50 -18.32 -11.30
N PHE A 36 -6.23 -17.24 -11.06
CA PHE A 36 -5.85 -15.87 -11.44
C PHE A 36 -4.41 -15.56 -11.05
N SER A 37 -4.00 -15.91 -9.82
CA SER A 37 -2.64 -15.65 -9.35
C SER A 37 -1.58 -16.38 -10.18
N LEU A 38 -1.85 -17.63 -10.61
CA LEU A 38 -0.92 -18.40 -11.44
C LEU A 38 -0.92 -17.92 -12.89
N LYS A 39 -2.03 -17.40 -13.40
CA LYS A 39 -2.09 -16.72 -14.71
C LYS A 39 -1.20 -15.48 -14.74
N VAL A 40 -1.14 -14.70 -13.65
CA VAL A 40 -0.20 -13.57 -13.52
C VAL A 40 1.25 -14.04 -13.55
N LEU A 41 1.57 -15.15 -12.86
CA LEU A 41 2.91 -15.75 -12.94
C LEU A 41 3.22 -16.26 -14.36
N LEU A 42 2.24 -16.86 -15.04
CA LEU A 42 2.42 -17.42 -16.38
C LEU A 42 2.67 -16.33 -17.43
N GLU A 43 1.92 -15.22 -17.35
CA GLU A 43 2.17 -14.06 -18.20
C GLU A 43 3.59 -13.54 -18.00
N ASN A 44 4.04 -13.51 -16.75
CA ASN A 44 5.36 -13.02 -16.41
C ASN A 44 6.45 -13.86 -17.09
N LEU A 45 6.39 -15.19 -16.90
CA LEU A 45 7.36 -16.11 -17.48
C LEU A 45 7.34 -16.07 -19.02
N LEU A 46 6.16 -15.94 -19.64
CA LEU A 46 6.05 -15.77 -21.09
C LEU A 46 6.72 -14.49 -21.58
N ARG A 47 6.44 -13.36 -20.93
CA ARG A 47 6.96 -12.05 -21.34
C ARG A 47 8.46 -11.91 -21.09
N THR A 48 9.01 -12.61 -20.11
CA THR A 48 10.41 -12.50 -19.70
C THR A 48 11.25 -13.74 -20.01
N GLU A 49 10.76 -14.62 -20.89
CA GLU A 49 11.53 -15.78 -21.36
C GLU A 49 12.86 -15.32 -21.99
N ASP A 50 13.98 -15.82 -21.46
CA ASP A 50 15.34 -15.47 -21.91
C ASP A 50 16.13 -16.70 -22.38
N GLY A 51 15.55 -17.90 -22.27
CA GLY A 51 16.16 -19.18 -22.65
C GLY A 51 17.26 -19.68 -21.71
N ALA A 52 17.53 -18.96 -20.60
CA ALA A 52 18.57 -19.30 -19.64
C ALA A 52 18.02 -19.36 -18.20
N ASN A 53 17.59 -18.22 -17.66
CA ASN A 53 16.98 -18.13 -16.33
C ASN A 53 15.48 -18.46 -16.38
N ILE A 54 14.83 -18.12 -17.50
CA ILE A 54 13.42 -18.37 -17.76
C ILE A 54 13.32 -19.11 -19.09
N THR A 55 12.95 -20.38 -19.03
CA THR A 55 12.92 -21.30 -20.17
C THR A 55 11.48 -21.69 -20.50
N ALA A 56 11.27 -22.23 -21.70
CA ALA A 56 10.00 -22.82 -22.10
C ALA A 56 9.53 -23.93 -21.15
N ASP A 57 10.43 -24.63 -20.47
CA ASP A 57 10.07 -25.67 -19.50
C ASP A 57 9.49 -25.08 -18.21
N HIS A 58 9.97 -23.92 -17.74
CA HIS A 58 9.34 -23.21 -16.63
C HIS A 58 7.91 -22.77 -16.98
N VAL A 59 7.68 -22.30 -18.22
CA VAL A 59 6.35 -21.94 -18.71
C VAL A 59 5.43 -23.16 -18.75
N ARG A 60 5.89 -24.30 -19.28
CA ARG A 60 5.12 -25.55 -19.32
C ARG A 60 4.79 -26.07 -17.93
N ALA A 61 5.76 -26.03 -17.00
CA ALA A 61 5.56 -26.50 -15.64
C ALA A 61 4.46 -25.73 -14.91
N LEU A 62 4.36 -24.42 -15.15
CA LEU A 62 3.29 -23.59 -14.58
C LEU A 62 1.94 -23.80 -15.29
N ALA A 63 1.94 -23.97 -16.61
CA ALA A 63 0.72 -24.24 -17.37
C ALA A 63 0.10 -25.61 -17.03
N GLN A 64 0.95 -26.61 -16.81
CA GLN A 64 0.59 -27.97 -16.43
C GLN A 64 0.61 -28.18 -14.92
N TRP A 65 0.60 -27.09 -14.13
CA TRP A 65 0.66 -27.11 -12.68
C TRP A 65 -0.29 -28.16 -12.09
N ASP A 66 0.16 -29.06 -11.22
CA ASP A 66 -0.70 -30.01 -10.53
C ASP A 66 -1.14 -29.43 -9.16
N ALA A 67 -2.45 -29.37 -8.96
CA ALA A 67 -3.03 -28.79 -7.75
C ALA A 67 -2.85 -29.68 -6.52
N ALA A 68 -2.69 -31.00 -6.73
CA ALA A 68 -2.51 -31.99 -5.68
C ALA A 68 -1.03 -32.20 -5.31
N ALA A 69 -0.10 -31.75 -6.15
CA ALA A 69 1.33 -31.89 -5.92
C ALA A 69 1.84 -30.90 -4.86
N GLU A 70 2.91 -31.31 -4.17
CA GLU A 70 3.69 -30.39 -3.36
C GLU A 70 4.62 -29.55 -4.25
N PRO A 71 4.86 -28.26 -3.93
CA PRO A 71 5.75 -27.42 -4.71
C PRO A 71 7.17 -27.95 -4.79
N ASP A 72 7.65 -28.22 -6.00
CA ASP A 72 9.01 -28.72 -6.28
C ASP A 72 9.75 -27.91 -7.35
N THR A 73 9.02 -27.16 -8.17
CA THR A 73 9.56 -26.42 -9.30
C THR A 73 9.82 -24.96 -8.92
N GLU A 74 11.07 -24.54 -9.05
CA GLU A 74 11.51 -23.15 -8.85
C GLU A 74 11.35 -22.34 -10.15
N ILE A 75 10.85 -21.12 -10.03
CA ILE A 75 10.68 -20.17 -11.13
C ILE A 75 11.30 -18.82 -10.77
N GLN A 76 11.69 -18.06 -11.80
CA GLN A 76 12.23 -16.71 -11.69
C GLN A 76 11.16 -15.69 -12.05
N PHE A 77 10.72 -14.89 -11.09
CA PHE A 77 9.62 -13.95 -11.26
C PHE A 77 10.11 -12.51 -11.32
N THR A 78 10.01 -11.87 -12.49
CA THR A 78 10.45 -10.50 -12.70
C THR A 78 9.34 -9.51 -12.34
N LEU A 79 9.54 -8.72 -11.30
CA LEU A 79 8.51 -7.80 -10.80
C LEU A 79 8.35 -6.56 -11.69
N ALA A 80 7.12 -6.03 -11.74
CA ALA A 80 6.83 -4.82 -12.48
C ALA A 80 7.33 -3.56 -11.78
N ARG A 81 7.35 -3.55 -10.44
CA ARG A 81 7.80 -2.43 -9.60
C ARG A 81 8.13 -2.85 -8.17
N VAL A 82 8.79 -1.96 -7.43
CA VAL A 82 9.10 -2.13 -6.01
C VAL A 82 8.49 -0.97 -5.21
N ILE A 83 7.82 -1.27 -4.10
CA ILE A 83 7.28 -0.26 -3.18
C ILE A 83 8.04 -0.26 -1.85
N MET A 84 8.36 0.90 -1.32
CA MET A 84 9.11 1.03 -0.07
C MET A 84 8.45 2.00 0.89
N GLN A 85 8.66 1.76 2.18
CA GLN A 85 8.39 2.71 3.25
C GLN A 85 9.70 3.27 3.82
N ASP A 86 9.66 4.39 4.53
CA ASP A 86 10.85 5.18 4.85
C ASP A 86 11.83 4.51 5.83
N PHE A 87 11.42 3.62 6.72
CA PHE A 87 12.33 2.91 7.63
C PHE A 87 13.18 1.85 6.93
N THR A 88 12.63 1.17 5.93
CA THR A 88 13.36 0.14 5.18
C THR A 88 13.91 0.66 3.86
N GLY A 89 13.28 1.65 3.24
CA GLY A 89 13.73 2.26 1.98
C GLY A 89 14.95 3.16 2.12
N VAL A 90 15.13 3.84 3.27
CA VAL A 90 16.35 4.62 3.52
C VAL A 90 17.61 3.75 3.43
N PRO A 91 17.71 2.60 4.12
CA PRO A 91 18.78 1.62 3.91
C PRO A 91 18.99 1.26 2.43
N CYS A 92 17.93 0.96 1.68
CA CYS A 92 18.06 0.60 0.27
C CYS A 92 18.68 1.72 -0.58
N VAL A 93 18.30 2.97 -0.35
CA VAL A 93 18.90 4.12 -1.06
C VAL A 93 20.35 4.35 -0.64
N VAL A 94 20.71 4.08 0.62
CA VAL A 94 22.10 4.10 1.09
C VAL A 94 22.92 3.01 0.39
N ASP A 95 22.36 1.82 0.22
CA ASP A 95 23.05 0.72 -0.44
C ASP A 95 23.26 1.00 -1.93
N LEU A 96 22.26 1.57 -2.63
CA LEU A 96 22.46 2.06 -4.01
C LEU A 96 23.54 3.15 -4.11
N ALA A 97 23.58 4.09 -3.17
CA ALA A 97 24.61 5.12 -3.12
C ALA A 97 26.01 4.51 -2.91
N THR A 98 26.11 3.53 -2.01
CA THR A 98 27.37 2.83 -1.70
C THR A 98 27.83 1.96 -2.87
N MET A 99 26.90 1.31 -3.58
CA MET A 99 27.19 0.57 -4.81
C MET A 99 27.74 1.49 -5.91
N ARG A 100 27.24 2.74 -6.02
CA ARG A 100 27.80 3.73 -6.96
C ARG A 100 29.25 4.07 -6.65
N GLU A 101 29.57 4.29 -5.37
CA GLU A 101 30.96 4.52 -4.94
C GLU A 101 31.84 3.31 -5.26
N ALA A 102 31.37 2.09 -4.96
CA ALA A 102 32.12 0.87 -5.24
C ALA A 102 32.36 0.65 -6.75
N VAL A 103 31.36 0.91 -7.60
CA VAL A 103 31.53 0.82 -9.06
C VAL A 103 32.52 1.87 -9.57
N ALA A 104 32.50 3.08 -9.00
CA ALA A 104 33.48 4.13 -9.33
C ALA A 104 34.91 3.71 -8.96
N ASP A 105 35.10 3.18 -7.75
CA ASP A 105 36.39 2.72 -7.24
C ASP A 105 36.97 1.57 -8.08
N LEU A 106 36.10 0.74 -8.68
CA LEU A 106 36.46 -0.32 -9.61
C LEU A 106 36.67 0.17 -11.06
N GLY A 107 36.56 1.48 -11.32
CA GLY A 107 36.74 2.09 -12.65
C GLY A 107 35.54 1.92 -13.60
N GLY A 108 34.38 1.50 -13.10
CA GLY A 108 33.13 1.42 -13.85
C GLY A 108 32.35 2.74 -13.84
N ASP A 109 31.28 2.80 -14.64
CA ASP A 109 30.35 3.94 -14.63
C ASP A 109 29.32 3.80 -13.49
N PRO A 110 29.33 4.68 -12.48
CA PRO A 110 28.38 4.63 -11.36
C PRO A 110 26.94 4.81 -11.80
N LYS A 111 26.68 5.49 -12.92
CA LYS A 111 25.31 5.71 -13.41
C LYS A 111 24.61 4.42 -13.83
N ARG A 112 25.37 3.33 -14.05
CA ARG A 112 24.81 2.00 -14.30
C ARG A 112 24.11 1.41 -13.07
N VAL A 113 24.42 1.90 -11.87
CA VAL A 113 23.67 1.57 -10.65
C VAL A 113 22.45 2.49 -10.61
N ASN A 114 21.35 1.96 -11.14
CA ASN A 114 20.05 2.63 -11.21
C ASN A 114 18.96 1.55 -11.09
N PRO A 115 17.79 1.86 -10.50
CA PRO A 115 16.64 0.97 -10.59
C PRO A 115 16.30 0.67 -12.05
N LEU A 116 16.08 -0.61 -12.38
CA LEU A 116 15.65 -1.09 -13.70
C LEU A 116 14.13 -1.30 -13.79
N ALA A 117 13.46 -1.27 -12.63
CA ALA A 117 12.02 -1.24 -12.47
C ALA A 117 11.64 -0.01 -11.62
N PRO A 118 10.44 0.57 -11.81
CA PRO A 118 9.93 1.65 -10.98
C PRO A 118 10.07 1.33 -9.49
N ALA A 119 10.77 2.21 -8.77
CA ALA A 119 10.98 2.13 -7.34
C ALA A 119 10.25 3.29 -6.67
N GLU A 120 9.23 2.99 -5.88
CA GLU A 120 8.29 3.98 -5.35
C GLU A 120 8.31 3.95 -3.83
N MET A 121 8.71 5.04 -3.21
CA MET A 121 8.81 5.16 -1.77
C MET A 121 7.76 6.11 -1.20
N VAL A 122 7.12 5.70 -0.11
CA VAL A 122 6.18 6.53 0.65
C VAL A 122 6.74 6.79 2.04
N ILE A 123 6.71 8.06 2.47
CA ILE A 123 7.16 8.46 3.81
C ILE A 123 5.94 8.53 4.73
N ASP A 124 5.77 7.53 5.58
CA ASP A 124 4.57 7.38 6.43
C ASP A 124 4.85 6.80 7.83
N HIS A 125 5.95 6.08 8.03
CA HIS A 125 6.28 5.41 9.29
C HIS A 125 6.94 6.33 10.32
N SER A 126 7.34 7.53 9.91
CA SER A 126 8.06 8.46 10.77
C SER A 126 7.13 9.29 11.66
N VAL A 127 5.90 9.58 11.21
CA VAL A 127 4.94 10.45 11.91
C VAL A 127 4.48 9.83 13.24
N GLN A 128 4.61 10.58 14.33
CA GLN A 128 4.16 10.19 15.67
C GLN A 128 3.01 11.06 16.17
N ILE A 129 2.16 10.49 17.05
CA ILE A 129 1.07 11.22 17.70
C ILE A 129 1.59 11.84 19.01
N ASP A 130 2.24 13.01 18.90
CA ASP A 130 2.73 13.80 20.04
C ASP A 130 1.61 14.69 20.64
N ALA A 131 0.76 15.25 19.79
CA ALA A 131 -0.43 16.02 20.11
C ALA A 131 -1.69 15.32 19.55
N PHE A 132 -2.79 15.36 20.31
CA PHE A 132 -4.07 14.76 19.93
C PHE A 132 -5.26 15.54 20.51
N GLY A 133 -6.47 15.26 20.01
CA GLY A 133 -7.73 15.76 20.58
C GLY A 133 -7.98 17.26 20.46
N ASN A 134 -7.24 17.98 19.61
CA ASN A 134 -7.40 19.42 19.40
C ASN A 134 -7.12 19.80 17.93
N ALA A 135 -7.59 20.98 17.50
CA ALA A 135 -7.52 21.43 16.10
C ALA A 135 -6.10 21.64 15.57
N GLY A 136 -5.13 21.97 16.44
CA GLY A 136 -3.72 22.17 16.07
C GLY A 136 -2.87 20.90 16.12
N ALA A 137 -3.46 19.75 16.45
CA ALA A 137 -2.71 18.51 16.66
C ALA A 137 -1.95 18.05 15.40
N LEU A 138 -2.58 18.13 14.23
CA LEU A 138 -1.97 17.72 12.97
C LEU A 138 -0.75 18.58 12.63
N GLU A 139 -0.91 19.90 12.64
CA GLU A 139 0.18 20.85 12.36
C GLU A 139 1.34 20.66 13.33
N ARG A 140 1.04 20.49 14.63
CA ARG A 140 2.06 20.26 15.65
C ARG A 140 2.82 18.95 15.45
N ASN A 141 2.12 17.87 15.12
CA ASN A 141 2.75 16.58 14.85
C ASN A 141 3.65 16.64 13.60
N MET A 142 3.20 17.32 12.54
CA MET A 142 3.98 17.52 11.32
C MET A 142 5.22 18.40 11.57
N GLU A 143 5.12 19.46 12.36
CA GLU A 143 6.26 20.31 12.71
C GLU A 143 7.35 19.51 13.44
N ILE A 144 6.95 18.73 14.45
CA ILE A 144 7.84 17.85 15.21
C ILE A 144 8.47 16.79 14.29
N GLU A 145 7.69 16.26 13.36
CA GLU A 145 8.13 15.27 12.38
C GLU A 145 9.28 15.79 11.50
N TYR A 146 9.13 16.99 10.93
CA TYR A 146 10.19 17.64 10.14
C TYR A 146 11.44 17.96 10.98
N GLN A 147 11.26 18.35 12.25
CA GLN A 147 12.38 18.61 13.15
C GLN A 147 13.18 17.33 13.45
N ARG A 148 12.51 16.18 13.60
CA ARG A 148 13.15 14.90 13.93
C ARG A 148 13.83 14.24 12.72
N ASN A 149 13.24 14.34 11.54
CA ASN A 149 13.64 13.56 10.37
C ASN A 149 14.27 14.38 9.23
N GLY A 150 14.71 15.62 9.50
CA GLY A 150 15.28 16.53 8.50
C GLY A 150 16.41 15.94 7.65
N GLU A 151 17.37 15.25 8.27
CA GLU A 151 18.49 14.60 7.55
C GLU A 151 17.99 13.47 6.63
N ARG A 152 17.09 12.62 7.12
CA ARG A 152 16.48 11.54 6.32
C ARG A 152 15.76 12.10 5.11
N TYR A 153 14.98 13.17 5.27
CA TYR A 153 14.24 13.77 4.16
C TYR A 153 15.14 14.45 3.14
N GLN A 154 16.23 15.11 3.58
CA GLN A 154 17.23 15.64 2.67
C GLN A 154 17.89 14.52 1.86
N PHE A 155 18.23 13.40 2.50
CA PHE A 155 18.81 12.24 1.85
C PHE A 155 17.87 11.62 0.81
N LEU A 156 16.59 11.42 1.15
CA LEU A 156 15.61 10.85 0.22
C LEU A 156 15.30 11.79 -0.95
N ARG A 157 15.29 13.11 -0.71
CA ARG A 157 15.16 14.12 -1.77
C ARG A 157 16.36 14.10 -2.72
N TRP A 158 17.57 13.91 -2.20
CA TRP A 158 18.75 13.68 -3.05
C TRP A 158 18.55 12.42 -3.90
N GLY A 159 18.11 11.30 -3.29
CA GLY A 159 17.86 10.04 -3.99
C GLY A 159 16.91 10.22 -5.18
N GLN A 160 15.80 10.95 -4.99
CA GLN A 160 14.84 11.25 -6.07
C GLN A 160 15.46 11.98 -7.28
N THR A 161 16.51 12.77 -7.05
CA THR A 161 17.23 13.47 -8.14
C THR A 161 18.39 12.66 -8.71
N ALA A 162 18.83 11.62 -8.00
CA ALA A 162 20.01 10.84 -8.34
C ALA A 162 19.70 9.59 -9.17
N PHE A 163 18.45 9.10 -9.14
CA PHE A 163 18.01 7.86 -9.79
C PHE A 163 16.78 8.15 -10.67
N ASP A 164 16.75 7.62 -11.90
CA ASP A 164 15.74 8.00 -12.90
C ASP A 164 14.35 7.39 -12.61
N ASP A 165 14.31 6.12 -12.21
CA ASP A 165 13.09 5.36 -11.92
C ASP A 165 12.71 5.36 -10.42
N PHE A 166 13.18 6.37 -9.67
CA PHE A 166 12.92 6.48 -8.23
C PHE A 166 11.97 7.63 -7.89
N LYS A 167 10.81 7.29 -7.32
CA LYS A 167 9.77 8.26 -6.92
C LYS A 167 9.61 8.29 -5.41
N VAL A 168 9.51 9.49 -4.85
CA VAL A 168 9.26 9.69 -3.41
C VAL A 168 7.95 10.44 -3.20
N VAL A 169 7.07 9.86 -2.39
CA VAL A 169 5.86 10.51 -1.88
C VAL A 169 6.19 11.14 -0.53
N PRO A 170 6.03 12.46 -0.37
CA PRO A 170 6.44 13.18 0.84
C PRO A 170 5.53 12.86 2.05
N PRO A 171 5.98 13.17 3.28
CA PRO A 171 5.20 12.91 4.49
C PRO A 171 3.88 13.70 4.51
N GLY A 172 2.87 13.11 5.15
CA GLY A 172 1.54 13.72 5.30
C GLY A 172 0.63 13.58 4.07
N MET A 173 1.07 12.86 3.04
CA MET A 173 0.25 12.55 1.86
C MET A 173 -0.52 11.24 1.99
N GLY A 174 -0.18 10.40 2.97
CA GLY A 174 -0.89 9.16 3.23
C GLY A 174 -0.04 8.04 3.79
N ILE A 175 -0.63 6.86 3.89
CA ILE A 175 0.03 5.61 4.29
C ILE A 175 0.40 4.81 3.04
N VAL A 176 1.54 4.11 3.05
CA VAL A 176 2.16 3.44 1.90
C VAL A 176 1.16 2.58 1.11
N HIS A 177 0.36 1.76 1.79
CA HIS A 177 -0.56 0.83 1.13
C HIS A 177 -1.80 1.51 0.55
N GLN A 178 -2.30 2.56 1.20
CA GLN A 178 -3.42 3.33 0.69
C GLN A 178 -2.98 4.19 -0.50
N VAL A 179 -1.83 4.86 -0.42
CA VAL A 179 -1.23 5.58 -1.54
C VAL A 179 -0.92 4.61 -2.69
N ASN A 180 -0.50 3.39 -2.39
CA ASN A 180 -0.33 2.34 -3.39
C ASN A 180 -1.65 2.06 -4.12
N LEU A 181 -2.70 1.70 -3.37
CA LEU A 181 -4.00 1.35 -3.91
C LEU A 181 -4.65 2.51 -4.69
N GLU A 182 -4.56 3.73 -4.16
CA GLU A 182 -5.27 4.90 -4.67
C GLU A 182 -4.48 5.72 -5.69
N TYR A 183 -3.16 5.57 -5.79
CA TYR A 183 -2.34 6.40 -6.69
C TYR A 183 -1.25 5.66 -7.47
N LEU A 184 -0.52 4.74 -6.83
CA LEU A 184 0.64 4.10 -7.48
C LEU A 184 0.26 2.85 -8.27
N ALA A 185 -0.70 2.05 -7.85
CA ALA A 185 -1.10 0.84 -8.56
C ALA A 185 -1.75 1.18 -9.91
N ARG A 186 -1.34 0.44 -10.95
CA ARG A 186 -1.84 0.61 -12.32
C ARG A 186 -2.74 -0.53 -12.78
N THR A 187 -2.76 -1.66 -12.07
CA THR A 187 -3.44 -2.92 -12.43
C THR A 187 -2.89 -3.58 -13.70
N VAL A 188 -2.77 -2.83 -14.79
CA VAL A 188 -2.02 -3.18 -16.00
C VAL A 188 -0.97 -2.10 -16.23
N MET A 189 0.28 -2.51 -16.26
CA MET A 189 1.45 -1.68 -16.53
C MET A 189 1.63 -1.51 -18.04
N THR A 190 2.20 -0.37 -18.42
CA THR A 190 2.66 -0.12 -19.80
C THR A 190 4.12 0.30 -19.77
N ARG A 191 4.95 -0.28 -20.63
CA ARG A 191 6.37 0.10 -20.78
C ARG A 191 6.75 0.11 -22.25
N GLU A 192 7.49 1.12 -22.67
CA GLU A 192 8.08 1.14 -24.01
C GLU A 192 9.31 0.23 -24.03
N VAL A 193 9.33 -0.72 -24.96
CA VAL A 193 10.42 -1.68 -25.18
C VAL A 193 10.66 -1.72 -26.68
N ASP A 194 11.89 -1.43 -27.14
CA ASP A 194 12.26 -1.45 -28.56
C ASP A 194 11.31 -0.64 -29.48
N GLY A 195 10.78 0.49 -28.98
CA GLY A 195 9.87 1.38 -29.71
C GLY A 195 8.42 0.92 -29.77
N VAL A 196 8.04 -0.18 -29.09
CA VAL A 196 6.65 -0.62 -28.95
C VAL A 196 6.19 -0.50 -27.50
N VAL A 197 4.92 -0.09 -27.30
CA VAL A 197 4.32 -0.03 -25.97
C VAL A 197 3.82 -1.42 -25.60
N ARG A 198 4.42 -2.03 -24.59
CA ARG A 198 4.05 -3.34 -24.06
C ARG A 198 3.14 -3.20 -22.86
N ALA A 199 2.04 -3.95 -22.80
CA ALA A 199 1.14 -4.02 -21.65
C ALA A 199 1.26 -5.37 -20.93
N TYR A 200 1.25 -5.34 -19.59
CA TYR A 200 1.40 -6.53 -18.75
C TYR A 200 0.80 -6.30 -17.35
N PRO A 201 0.50 -7.34 -16.54
CA PRO A 201 -0.06 -7.18 -15.21
C PRO A 201 0.87 -6.37 -14.30
N ASP A 202 0.28 -5.49 -13.47
CA ASP A 202 1.00 -4.87 -12.37
C ASP A 202 1.33 -5.93 -11.31
N THR A 203 2.60 -5.99 -10.92
CA THR A 203 3.11 -6.88 -9.86
C THR A 203 4.13 -6.12 -9.03
N CYS A 204 4.12 -6.32 -7.71
CA CYS A 204 5.05 -5.60 -6.85
C CYS A 204 5.47 -6.39 -5.62
N VAL A 205 6.72 -6.21 -5.21
CA VAL A 205 7.10 -6.50 -3.82
C VAL A 205 7.30 -5.20 -3.08
N GLY A 206 7.15 -5.26 -1.77
CA GLY A 206 7.48 -4.12 -0.93
C GLY A 206 8.19 -4.46 0.35
N THR A 207 8.91 -3.49 0.89
CA THR A 207 9.67 -3.63 2.14
C THR A 207 8.78 -3.46 3.39
N ASP A 208 7.54 -3.91 3.26
CA ASP A 208 6.46 -3.89 4.24
C ASP A 208 5.56 -5.12 4.03
N SER A 209 5.23 -5.84 5.11
CA SER A 209 4.45 -7.09 5.06
C SER A 209 3.05 -6.92 4.47
N HIS A 210 2.44 -5.76 4.67
CA HIS A 210 1.06 -5.48 4.29
C HIS A 210 0.92 -4.97 2.85
N THR A 211 2.00 -5.04 2.06
CA THR A 211 1.98 -4.78 0.59
C THR A 211 0.91 -5.61 -0.12
N THR A 212 0.52 -6.75 0.47
CA THR A 212 -0.61 -7.60 0.07
C THR A 212 -1.95 -6.88 0.00
N MET A 213 -2.12 -5.69 0.61
CA MET A 213 -3.33 -4.86 0.46
C MET A 213 -3.69 -4.60 -1.01
N VAL A 214 -2.71 -4.50 -1.89
CA VAL A 214 -2.93 -4.26 -3.33
C VAL A 214 -3.56 -5.46 -4.05
N ASN A 215 -3.52 -6.65 -3.44
CA ASN A 215 -4.14 -7.86 -3.99
C ASN A 215 -5.66 -7.74 -4.16
N GLY A 216 -6.30 -6.86 -3.37
CA GLY A 216 -7.72 -6.52 -3.54
C GLY A 216 -8.06 -5.81 -4.85
N LEU A 217 -7.06 -5.26 -5.55
CA LEU A 217 -7.16 -4.59 -6.85
C LEU A 217 -6.77 -5.52 -8.02
N GLY A 218 -6.53 -6.81 -7.77
CA GLY A 218 -6.04 -7.76 -8.77
C GLY A 218 -4.55 -7.63 -9.09
N VAL A 219 -3.78 -6.92 -8.25
CA VAL A 219 -2.33 -6.77 -8.39
C VAL A 219 -1.63 -7.79 -7.50
N LEU A 220 -0.82 -8.67 -8.10
CA LEU A 220 -0.06 -9.66 -7.34
C LEU A 220 1.13 -8.98 -6.64
N GLY A 221 1.09 -8.94 -5.32
CA GLY A 221 2.18 -8.35 -4.54
C GLY A 221 2.19 -8.72 -3.07
N TRP A 222 3.38 -8.70 -2.47
CA TRP A 222 3.61 -9.15 -1.10
C TRP A 222 4.83 -8.48 -0.48
N GLY A 223 4.99 -8.64 0.83
CA GLY A 223 6.12 -8.10 1.57
C GLY A 223 7.38 -8.95 1.47
N VAL A 224 8.54 -8.32 1.31
CA VAL A 224 9.87 -8.93 1.28
C VAL A 224 10.86 -8.14 2.15
N GLY A 225 12.06 -8.69 2.36
CA GLY A 225 13.15 -7.97 3.02
C GLY A 225 13.76 -6.88 2.12
N GLY A 226 14.55 -6.00 2.73
CA GLY A 226 15.24 -4.91 2.00
C GLY A 226 16.17 -5.42 0.90
N ILE A 227 16.88 -6.52 1.16
CA ILE A 227 17.83 -7.13 0.21
C ILE A 227 17.11 -7.66 -1.02
N GLU A 228 15.99 -8.37 -0.83
CA GLU A 228 15.18 -8.87 -1.95
C GLU A 228 14.58 -7.71 -2.75
N ALA A 229 14.11 -6.66 -2.08
CA ALA A 229 13.62 -5.45 -2.75
C ALA A 229 14.71 -4.73 -3.55
N GLU A 230 15.94 -4.63 -3.03
CA GLU A 230 17.09 -4.07 -3.74
C GLU A 230 17.48 -4.89 -4.96
N ALA A 231 17.54 -6.21 -4.82
CA ALA A 231 17.80 -7.12 -5.92
C ALA A 231 16.75 -6.94 -7.03
N ALA A 232 15.46 -6.91 -6.66
CA ALA A 232 14.36 -6.67 -7.58
C ALA A 232 14.46 -5.29 -8.28
N MET A 233 14.80 -4.23 -7.53
CA MET A 233 15.02 -2.90 -8.12
C MET A 233 16.14 -2.92 -9.15
N LEU A 234 17.20 -3.70 -8.95
CA LEU A 234 18.31 -3.88 -9.88
C LEU A 234 18.02 -4.92 -10.98
N GLY A 235 16.76 -5.31 -11.14
CA GLY A 235 16.28 -6.20 -12.20
C GLY A 235 16.57 -7.69 -11.99
N GLN A 236 16.99 -8.10 -10.79
CA GLN A 236 17.06 -9.52 -10.46
C GLN A 236 15.64 -10.07 -10.25
N PRO A 237 15.26 -11.17 -10.92
CA PRO A 237 14.01 -11.85 -10.63
C PRO A 237 13.98 -12.37 -9.19
N VAL A 238 12.78 -12.49 -8.63
CA VAL A 238 12.56 -13.17 -7.35
C VAL A 238 12.46 -14.68 -7.61
N SER A 239 13.33 -15.45 -6.96
CA SER A 239 13.25 -16.91 -6.98
C SER A 239 12.14 -17.40 -6.06
N MET A 240 11.25 -18.24 -6.57
CA MET A 240 10.18 -18.84 -5.77
C MET A 240 9.74 -20.19 -6.31
N LEU A 241 9.21 -21.05 -5.43
CA LEU A 241 8.49 -22.25 -5.86
C LEU A 241 7.11 -21.87 -6.40
N ILE A 242 6.62 -22.61 -7.39
CA ILE A 242 5.23 -22.48 -7.85
C ILE A 242 4.29 -22.75 -6.67
N PRO A 243 3.50 -21.77 -6.20
CA PRO A 243 2.79 -21.89 -4.94
C PRO A 243 1.52 -22.75 -5.10
N ARG A 244 1.16 -23.46 -4.02
CA ARG A 244 -0.19 -23.99 -3.88
C ARG A 244 -1.20 -22.85 -3.73
N VAL A 245 -2.41 -23.02 -4.26
CA VAL A 245 -3.45 -21.98 -4.21
C VAL A 245 -4.70 -22.51 -3.50
N VAL A 246 -5.11 -21.83 -2.45
CA VAL A 246 -6.34 -22.08 -1.71
C VAL A 246 -7.47 -21.25 -2.33
N GLY A 247 -8.45 -21.90 -2.93
CA GLY A 247 -9.66 -21.26 -3.40
C GLY A 247 -10.59 -20.96 -2.23
N PHE A 248 -10.94 -19.69 -2.04
CA PHE A 248 -11.84 -19.23 -0.99
C PHE A 248 -13.14 -18.70 -1.60
N LYS A 249 -14.16 -19.54 -1.62
CA LYS A 249 -15.46 -19.23 -2.21
C LYS A 249 -16.25 -18.27 -1.33
N LEU A 250 -16.74 -17.19 -1.92
CA LEU A 250 -17.65 -16.26 -1.29
C LEU A 250 -19.05 -16.40 -1.89
N THR A 251 -20.06 -16.53 -1.03
CA THR A 251 -21.48 -16.57 -1.41
C THR A 251 -22.28 -15.62 -0.53
N GLY A 252 -23.50 -15.27 -0.95
CA GLY A 252 -24.38 -14.38 -0.20
C GLY A 252 -23.92 -12.92 -0.17
N ASP A 253 -24.50 -12.14 0.75
CA ASP A 253 -24.27 -10.70 0.91
C ASP A 253 -23.93 -10.34 2.35
N ILE A 254 -23.15 -9.28 2.54
CA ILE A 254 -22.78 -8.77 3.86
C ILE A 254 -24.03 -8.18 4.55
N PRO A 255 -24.42 -8.66 5.75
CA PRO A 255 -25.59 -8.15 6.46
C PRO A 255 -25.47 -6.67 6.82
N ALA A 256 -26.60 -5.94 6.86
CA ALA A 256 -26.63 -4.49 7.17
C ALA A 256 -26.06 -4.08 8.55
N GLY A 257 -25.73 -5.05 9.42
CA GLY A 257 -25.06 -4.84 10.70
C GLY A 257 -23.56 -5.09 10.69
N ALA A 258 -23.04 -5.84 9.71
CA ALA A 258 -21.62 -6.19 9.61
C ALA A 258 -20.83 -5.11 8.86
N THR A 259 -19.53 -5.08 9.16
CA THR A 259 -18.53 -4.15 8.61
C THR A 259 -17.48 -4.92 7.80
N ALA A 260 -16.63 -4.20 7.07
CA ALA A 260 -15.47 -4.79 6.40
C ALA A 260 -14.57 -5.52 7.40
N THR A 261 -14.41 -4.92 8.58
CA THR A 261 -13.66 -5.46 9.71
C THR A 261 -14.22 -6.81 10.17
N ASP A 262 -15.54 -6.97 10.22
CA ASP A 262 -16.16 -8.23 10.64
C ASP A 262 -15.92 -9.37 9.64
N VAL A 263 -15.99 -9.05 8.34
CA VAL A 263 -15.70 -9.98 7.25
C VAL A 263 -14.24 -10.44 7.33
N VAL A 264 -13.29 -9.50 7.42
CA VAL A 264 -11.87 -9.86 7.43
C VAL A 264 -11.47 -10.64 8.69
N LEU A 265 -12.04 -10.34 9.86
CA LEU A 265 -11.76 -11.10 11.08
C LEU A 265 -12.31 -12.54 10.97
N THR A 266 -13.46 -12.72 10.33
CA THR A 266 -14.04 -14.05 10.07
C THR A 266 -13.16 -14.85 9.13
N ILE A 267 -12.75 -14.27 8.00
CA ILE A 267 -11.85 -14.89 7.02
C ILE A 267 -10.50 -15.21 7.66
N THR A 268 -9.92 -14.29 8.43
CA THR A 268 -8.64 -14.47 9.14
C THR A 268 -8.69 -15.67 10.09
N GLN A 269 -9.77 -15.79 10.87
CA GLN A 269 -9.98 -16.93 11.76
C GLN A 269 -10.03 -18.25 10.98
N MET A 270 -10.76 -18.29 9.86
CA MET A 270 -10.91 -19.49 9.02
C MET A 270 -9.58 -19.90 8.36
N LEU A 271 -8.91 -18.96 7.69
CA LEU A 271 -7.64 -19.19 7.01
C LEU A 271 -6.53 -19.59 7.99
N ARG A 272 -6.49 -18.97 9.17
CA ARG A 272 -5.51 -19.33 10.20
C ARG A 272 -5.74 -20.74 10.74
N LYS A 273 -7.01 -21.15 10.90
CA LYS A 273 -7.37 -22.51 11.32
C LYS A 273 -7.02 -23.54 10.24
N HIS A 274 -7.20 -23.18 8.97
CA HIS A 274 -6.91 -24.06 7.83
C HIS A 274 -5.40 -24.25 7.61
N GLY A 275 -4.60 -23.19 7.77
CA GLY A 275 -3.15 -23.25 7.62
C GLY A 275 -2.70 -22.94 6.19
N VAL A 276 -2.51 -21.65 5.91
CA VAL A 276 -2.19 -21.15 4.56
C VAL A 276 -0.77 -20.58 4.44
N VAL A 277 0.13 -20.96 5.36
CA VAL A 277 1.53 -20.51 5.34
C VAL A 277 2.23 -20.96 4.06
N GLY A 278 2.82 -20.00 3.33
CA GLY A 278 3.53 -20.26 2.08
C GLY A 278 2.61 -20.53 0.88
N LYS A 279 1.30 -20.43 1.04
CA LYS A 279 0.30 -20.62 -0.03
C LYS A 279 -0.23 -19.28 -0.51
N PHE A 280 -0.76 -19.26 -1.73
CA PHE A 280 -1.65 -18.20 -2.18
C PHE A 280 -3.08 -18.50 -1.77
N VAL A 281 -3.85 -17.45 -1.50
CA VAL A 281 -5.30 -17.52 -1.31
C VAL A 281 -5.93 -16.74 -2.47
N GLU A 282 -6.97 -17.28 -3.08
CA GLU A 282 -7.70 -16.61 -4.17
C GLU A 282 -9.19 -16.65 -3.89
N PHE A 283 -9.83 -15.48 -3.91
CA PHE A 283 -11.26 -15.35 -3.68
C PHE A 283 -12.04 -15.51 -4.98
N TYR A 284 -13.08 -16.34 -4.95
CA TYR A 284 -13.91 -16.65 -6.12
C TYR A 284 -15.38 -16.84 -5.75
N GLY A 285 -16.24 -16.97 -6.77
CA GLY A 285 -17.67 -17.22 -6.61
C GLY A 285 -18.52 -15.94 -6.68
N ASP A 286 -19.84 -16.13 -6.73
CA ASP A 286 -20.80 -15.05 -6.98
C ASP A 286 -20.73 -13.91 -5.95
N GLY A 287 -20.37 -14.22 -4.71
CA GLY A 287 -20.22 -13.24 -3.63
C GLY A 287 -19.05 -12.28 -3.82
N VAL A 288 -18.09 -12.55 -4.71
CA VAL A 288 -16.97 -11.61 -4.95
C VAL A 288 -17.47 -10.27 -5.47
N ALA A 289 -18.47 -10.28 -6.36
CA ALA A 289 -19.03 -9.08 -6.96
C ALA A 289 -19.79 -8.20 -5.95
N SER A 290 -20.27 -8.77 -4.83
CA SER A 290 -20.95 -8.03 -3.76
C SER A 290 -20.00 -7.39 -2.75
N VAL A 291 -18.70 -7.75 -2.77
CA VAL A 291 -17.69 -7.20 -1.86
C VAL A 291 -17.07 -5.92 -2.44
N PRO A 292 -17.27 -4.73 -1.83
CA PRO A 292 -16.65 -3.49 -2.29
C PRO A 292 -15.12 -3.54 -2.28
N LEU A 293 -14.45 -2.78 -3.15
CA LEU A 293 -13.00 -2.86 -3.29
C LEU A 293 -12.25 -2.53 -1.98
N ALA A 294 -12.73 -1.56 -1.21
CA ALA A 294 -12.13 -1.23 0.09
C ALA A 294 -12.11 -2.43 1.05
N ASN A 295 -13.13 -3.29 0.98
CA ASN A 295 -13.22 -4.50 1.78
C ASN A 295 -12.27 -5.58 1.24
N ARG A 296 -12.17 -5.72 -0.09
CA ARG A 296 -11.17 -6.61 -0.74
C ARG A 296 -9.75 -6.24 -0.32
N ALA A 297 -9.42 -4.95 -0.35
CA ALA A 297 -8.13 -4.43 0.09
C ALA A 297 -7.90 -4.68 1.59
N THR A 298 -8.92 -4.52 2.44
CA THR A 298 -8.83 -4.84 3.88
C THR A 298 -8.54 -6.33 4.09
N ILE A 299 -9.13 -7.21 3.28
CA ILE A 299 -8.87 -8.65 3.34
C ILE A 299 -7.44 -8.99 2.90
N GLY A 300 -6.99 -8.44 1.77
CA GLY A 300 -5.61 -8.60 1.30
C GLY A 300 -4.58 -8.02 2.28
N ASN A 301 -4.91 -6.92 2.96
CA ASN A 301 -4.06 -6.32 3.97
C ASN A 301 -3.73 -7.31 5.10
N MET A 302 -4.69 -8.12 5.53
CA MET A 302 -4.51 -9.06 6.64
C MET A 302 -3.79 -10.38 6.28
N SER A 303 -3.29 -10.53 5.05
CA SER A 303 -2.54 -11.71 4.61
C SER A 303 -1.43 -12.16 5.57
N PRO A 304 -0.56 -11.26 6.08
CA PRO A 304 0.47 -11.64 7.06
C PRO A 304 -0.12 -12.25 8.35
N GLU A 305 -1.28 -11.79 8.81
CA GLU A 305 -1.92 -12.25 10.03
C GLU A 305 -2.45 -13.69 9.91
N PHE A 306 -3.05 -14.06 8.78
CA PHE A 306 -3.48 -15.44 8.52
C PHE A 306 -2.40 -16.32 7.88
N GLY A 307 -1.31 -15.73 7.39
CA GLY A 307 -0.05 -16.38 7.02
C GLY A 307 0.13 -16.66 5.52
N SER A 308 -0.80 -16.26 4.66
CA SER A 308 -0.66 -16.45 3.21
C SER A 308 0.41 -15.52 2.64
N THR A 309 1.08 -15.92 1.56
CA THR A 309 1.97 -15.02 0.83
C THR A 309 1.20 -13.91 0.12
N ALA A 310 0.03 -14.23 -0.44
CA ALA A 310 -0.86 -13.27 -1.11
C ALA A 310 -2.32 -13.72 -0.96
N ALA A 311 -3.26 -12.77 -0.97
CA ALA A 311 -4.70 -13.05 -0.94
C ALA A 311 -5.43 -12.24 -2.03
N MET A 312 -5.61 -12.89 -3.18
CA MET A 312 -5.98 -12.28 -4.46
C MET A 312 -7.48 -12.17 -4.67
N PHE A 313 -7.92 -10.99 -5.11
CA PHE A 313 -9.23 -10.81 -5.74
C PHE A 313 -9.03 -10.60 -7.24
N PRO A 314 -9.78 -11.31 -8.11
CA PRO A 314 -9.70 -11.13 -9.55
C PRO A 314 -10.20 -9.74 -9.99
N ILE A 315 -9.81 -9.32 -11.19
CA ILE A 315 -10.25 -8.05 -11.78
C ILE A 315 -11.71 -8.19 -12.25
N ASP A 316 -12.56 -7.25 -11.86
CA ASP A 316 -13.97 -7.22 -12.27
C ASP A 316 -14.50 -5.78 -12.42
N ALA A 317 -15.82 -5.64 -12.56
CA ALA A 317 -16.47 -4.34 -12.68
C ALA A 317 -16.23 -3.44 -11.45
N VAL A 318 -16.20 -4.02 -10.22
CA VAL A 318 -15.91 -3.28 -8.99
C VAL A 318 -14.48 -2.72 -9.01
N THR A 319 -13.53 -3.48 -9.57
CA THR A 319 -12.17 -2.99 -9.82
C THR A 319 -12.18 -1.76 -10.75
N LEU A 320 -12.88 -1.83 -11.88
CA LEU A 320 -12.95 -0.68 -12.80
C LEU A 320 -13.64 0.54 -12.18
N ASP A 321 -14.72 0.32 -11.42
CA ASP A 321 -15.42 1.40 -10.72
C ASP A 321 -14.53 2.09 -9.70
N TYR A 322 -13.68 1.33 -8.99
CA TYR A 322 -12.71 1.91 -8.08
C TYR A 322 -11.59 2.69 -8.80
N LEU A 323 -11.09 2.18 -9.94
CA LEU A 323 -10.10 2.91 -10.75
C LEU A 323 -10.68 4.25 -11.24
N ARG A 324 -11.95 4.27 -11.68
CA ARG A 324 -12.66 5.51 -12.05
C ARG A 324 -12.84 6.44 -10.85
N LEU A 325 -13.25 5.90 -9.70
CA LEU A 325 -13.46 6.66 -8.47
C LEU A 325 -12.18 7.36 -8.00
N THR A 326 -11.04 6.67 -8.11
CA THR A 326 -9.71 7.18 -7.74
C THR A 326 -9.08 8.07 -8.83
N GLY A 327 -9.84 8.42 -9.87
CA GLY A 327 -9.42 9.38 -10.90
C GLY A 327 -8.40 8.81 -11.88
N ARG A 328 -8.34 7.49 -12.08
CA ARG A 328 -7.49 6.91 -13.13
C ARG A 328 -7.97 7.37 -14.52
N PRO A 329 -7.03 7.64 -15.45
CA PRO A 329 -7.37 8.04 -16.82
C PRO A 329 -8.30 7.01 -17.49
N ALA A 330 -9.25 7.48 -18.30
CA ALA A 330 -10.20 6.61 -18.99
C ALA A 330 -9.51 5.59 -19.91
N GLU A 331 -8.40 5.98 -20.55
CA GLU A 331 -7.53 5.12 -21.35
C GLU A 331 -6.93 3.96 -20.54
N ASN A 332 -6.51 4.20 -19.30
CA ASN A 332 -5.99 3.16 -18.41
C ASN A 332 -7.11 2.20 -17.99
N VAL A 333 -8.29 2.71 -17.65
CA VAL A 333 -9.45 1.88 -17.30
C VAL A 333 -9.86 0.99 -18.49
N ALA A 334 -9.89 1.55 -19.70
CA ALA A 334 -10.20 0.80 -20.92
C ALA A 334 -9.14 -0.28 -21.20
N LEU A 335 -7.86 0.03 -21.03
CA LEU A 335 -6.77 -0.95 -21.16
C LEU A 335 -6.91 -2.07 -20.14
N VAL A 336 -7.16 -1.76 -18.86
CA VAL A 336 -7.33 -2.77 -17.81
C VAL A 336 -8.47 -3.72 -18.14
N GLU A 337 -9.62 -3.20 -18.59
CA GLU A 337 -10.75 -4.02 -18.97
C GLU A 337 -10.44 -4.94 -20.16
N ALA A 338 -9.91 -4.37 -21.26
CA ALA A 338 -9.61 -5.13 -22.48
C ALA A 338 -8.54 -6.19 -22.22
N TYR A 339 -7.45 -5.82 -21.53
CA TYR A 339 -6.35 -6.71 -21.19
C TYR A 339 -6.80 -7.84 -20.25
N ALA A 340 -7.58 -7.54 -19.21
CA ALA A 340 -8.04 -8.56 -18.27
C ALA A 340 -8.96 -9.59 -18.95
N LYS A 341 -9.82 -9.14 -19.87
CA LYS A 341 -10.68 -10.03 -20.66
C LYS A 341 -9.88 -10.90 -21.63
N GLU A 342 -8.96 -10.29 -22.40
CA GLU A 342 -8.11 -11.00 -23.36
C GLU A 342 -7.26 -12.09 -22.68
N GLN A 343 -6.73 -11.81 -21.50
CA GLN A 343 -5.87 -12.74 -20.76
C GLN A 343 -6.64 -13.75 -19.89
N GLY A 344 -7.97 -13.68 -19.82
CA GLY A 344 -8.75 -14.53 -18.91
C GLY A 344 -8.46 -14.28 -17.43
N LEU A 345 -8.09 -13.03 -17.10
CA LEU A 345 -7.90 -12.47 -15.75
C LEU A 345 -9.19 -11.79 -15.24
N TRP A 346 -10.19 -11.59 -16.10
CA TRP A 346 -11.49 -11.08 -15.69
C TRP A 346 -12.25 -12.11 -14.85
N HIS A 347 -12.86 -11.69 -13.73
CA HIS A 347 -13.66 -12.54 -12.87
C HIS A 347 -14.88 -13.07 -13.62
N ASP A 348 -15.00 -14.40 -13.69
CA ASP A 348 -16.15 -15.11 -14.19
C ASP A 348 -16.49 -16.24 -13.21
N PRO A 349 -17.57 -16.10 -12.41
CA PRO A 349 -17.92 -17.11 -11.41
C PRO A 349 -18.46 -18.41 -12.03
N SER A 350 -18.80 -18.41 -13.33
CA SER A 350 -19.23 -19.62 -14.05
C SER A 350 -18.08 -20.52 -14.48
N ARG A 351 -16.84 -19.98 -14.45
CA ARG A 351 -15.65 -20.69 -14.89
C ARG A 351 -15.14 -21.61 -13.78
N GLU A 352 -14.89 -22.87 -14.14
CA GLU A 352 -14.23 -23.80 -13.25
C GLU A 352 -12.73 -23.48 -13.16
N ILE A 353 -12.29 -23.08 -11.97
CA ILE A 353 -10.89 -22.83 -11.66
C ILE A 353 -10.40 -23.94 -10.74
N ARG A 354 -9.21 -24.47 -11.04
CA ARG A 354 -8.63 -25.56 -10.29
C ARG A 354 -7.76 -25.00 -9.16
N PHE A 355 -8.14 -25.27 -7.92
CA PHE A 355 -7.37 -24.92 -6.72
C PHE A 355 -6.80 -26.16 -6.03
N SER A 356 -5.76 -25.97 -5.22
CA SER A 356 -5.17 -27.02 -4.39
C SER A 356 -6.07 -27.43 -3.23
N GLU A 357 -6.74 -26.46 -2.64
CA GLU A 357 -7.59 -26.59 -1.45
C GLU A 357 -8.78 -25.63 -1.58
N TYR A 358 -9.88 -25.96 -0.90
CA TYR A 358 -11.13 -25.23 -1.01
C TYR A 358 -11.68 -24.86 0.37
N LEU A 359 -12.09 -23.61 0.52
CA LEU A 359 -12.83 -23.07 1.66
C LEU A 359 -14.03 -22.27 1.14
N GLU A 360 -15.08 -22.16 1.95
CA GLU A 360 -16.27 -21.40 1.60
C GLU A 360 -16.78 -20.59 2.79
N LEU A 361 -17.23 -19.36 2.50
CA LEU A 361 -17.91 -18.48 3.45
C LEU A 361 -19.17 -17.91 2.81
N ASP A 362 -20.31 -18.19 3.43
CA ASP A 362 -21.54 -17.44 3.21
C ASP A 362 -21.45 -16.12 4.00
N LEU A 363 -21.34 -15.00 3.26
CA LEU A 363 -21.22 -13.65 3.80
C LEU A 363 -22.39 -13.27 4.70
N SER A 364 -23.58 -13.87 4.51
CA SER A 364 -24.76 -13.60 5.34
C SER A 364 -24.60 -14.08 6.79
N THR A 365 -23.66 -14.99 7.04
CA THR A 365 -23.35 -15.53 8.38
C THR A 365 -22.41 -14.63 9.18
N VAL A 366 -21.83 -13.61 8.57
CA VAL A 366 -20.88 -12.70 9.23
C VAL A 366 -21.62 -11.84 10.26
N VAL A 367 -21.07 -11.80 11.47
CA VAL A 367 -21.61 -11.02 12.60
C VAL A 367 -20.59 -10.02 13.14
N PRO A 368 -21.05 -8.90 13.73
CA PRO A 368 -20.19 -7.93 14.40
C PRO A 368 -19.23 -8.59 15.39
N SER A 369 -17.94 -8.25 15.29
CA SER A 369 -16.84 -8.95 15.94
C SER A 369 -15.72 -7.99 16.34
N ILE A 370 -14.92 -8.42 17.31
CA ILE A 370 -13.65 -7.80 17.69
C ILE A 370 -12.56 -8.87 17.71
N ALA A 371 -11.29 -8.48 17.68
CA ALA A 371 -10.17 -9.41 17.83
C ALA A 371 -9.28 -9.03 19.02
N GLY A 372 -8.83 -10.04 19.77
CA GLY A 372 -7.89 -9.84 20.86
C GLY A 372 -8.14 -10.75 22.07
N PRO A 373 -7.53 -10.46 23.23
CA PRO A 373 -6.77 -9.24 23.53
C PRO A 373 -5.30 -9.28 23.07
N LYS A 374 -4.80 -10.39 22.52
CA LYS A 374 -3.36 -10.57 22.23
C LYS A 374 -3.02 -10.84 20.78
N ARG A 375 -3.93 -11.45 20.00
CA ARG A 375 -3.63 -11.88 18.63
C ARG A 375 -4.78 -11.49 17.67
N PRO A 376 -4.49 -11.13 16.42
CA PRO A 376 -5.52 -10.75 15.43
C PRO A 376 -6.53 -11.85 15.11
N GLN A 377 -6.13 -13.12 15.16
CA GLN A 377 -6.99 -14.27 14.91
C GLN A 377 -7.90 -14.65 16.09
N ASP A 378 -7.74 -14.01 17.26
CA ASP A 378 -8.56 -14.26 18.44
C ASP A 378 -9.90 -13.50 18.31
N ARG A 379 -10.70 -13.88 17.31
CA ARG A 379 -12.00 -13.28 17.02
C ARG A 379 -13.01 -13.61 18.13
N VAL A 380 -13.69 -12.59 18.63
CA VAL A 380 -14.79 -12.67 19.60
C VAL A 380 -16.00 -11.93 19.02
N GLU A 381 -17.13 -12.61 18.94
CA GLU A 381 -18.39 -11.95 18.55
C GLU A 381 -18.73 -10.82 19.53
N LEU A 382 -19.15 -9.67 19.02
CA LEU A 382 -19.43 -8.50 19.84
C LEU A 382 -20.52 -8.78 20.89
N SER A 383 -21.50 -9.63 20.57
CA SER A 383 -22.55 -10.11 21.49
C SER A 383 -21.99 -10.91 22.68
N LYS A 384 -20.82 -11.52 22.54
CA LYS A 384 -20.14 -12.35 23.55
C LYS A 384 -18.97 -11.61 24.22
N SER A 385 -18.73 -10.35 23.86
CA SER A 385 -17.56 -9.57 24.31
C SER A 385 -17.57 -9.19 25.81
N GLN A 386 -18.71 -9.26 26.49
CA GLN A 386 -18.81 -8.98 27.94
C GLN A 386 -18.38 -10.16 28.83
N GLY A 387 -17.82 -11.23 28.24
CA GLY A 387 -17.21 -12.32 29.00
C GLY A 387 -16.01 -11.85 29.85
N PRO A 388 -15.58 -12.66 30.84
CA PRO A 388 -14.47 -12.29 31.72
C PRO A 388 -13.21 -12.06 30.90
N VAL A 389 -12.72 -10.81 30.86
CA VAL A 389 -11.39 -10.48 30.32
C VAL A 389 -10.38 -11.37 31.05
N PRO A 390 -9.65 -12.26 30.37
CA PRO A 390 -8.67 -13.11 31.02
C PRO A 390 -7.69 -12.21 31.75
N ARG A 391 -7.61 -12.34 33.09
CA ARG A 391 -6.59 -11.66 33.87
C ARG A 391 -5.25 -12.21 33.38
N GLY A 392 -4.56 -11.44 32.53
CA GLY A 392 -3.15 -11.69 32.25
C GLY A 392 -2.37 -11.72 33.58
N PRO A 393 -1.22 -12.42 33.63
CA PRO A 393 -0.39 -12.40 34.83
C PRO A 393 -0.11 -10.94 35.20
N ALA A 394 -0.36 -10.60 36.46
CA ALA A 394 -0.12 -9.28 37.01
C ALA A 394 1.40 -8.99 37.02
N GLN A 395 1.95 -8.62 35.87
CA GLN A 395 3.35 -8.23 35.74
C GLN A 395 3.43 -6.72 35.55
N LEU A 396 3.96 -6.09 36.61
CA LEU A 396 4.39 -4.70 36.74
C LEU A 396 3.40 -3.62 36.28
N LEU A 397 2.43 -3.33 37.13
CA LEU A 397 2.01 -1.95 37.33
C LEU A 397 3.21 -1.16 37.88
N GLN A 398 3.98 -0.53 37.00
CA GLN A 398 4.94 0.48 37.42
C GLN A 398 4.19 1.54 38.23
N ARG A 399 4.67 1.80 39.45
CA ARG A 399 4.13 2.85 40.31
C ARG A 399 4.09 4.18 39.53
N PRO A 400 3.00 4.96 39.60
CA PRO A 400 2.95 6.26 38.94
C PRO A 400 4.09 7.14 39.48
N ARG A 401 4.83 7.79 38.57
CA ARG A 401 5.81 8.82 38.92
C ARG A 401 5.11 9.92 39.72
N PRO A 402 5.63 10.35 40.89
CA PRO A 402 5.03 11.44 41.64
C PRO A 402 5.21 12.75 40.86
N GLY A 403 4.10 13.43 40.53
CA GLY A 403 4.15 14.78 39.94
C GLY A 403 3.10 15.09 38.86
N LEU A 404 2.45 14.09 38.27
CA LEU A 404 1.39 14.34 37.28
C LEU A 404 0.05 14.56 37.99
N ARG A 405 -0.42 15.81 38.06
CA ARG A 405 -1.82 16.11 38.37
C ARG A 405 -2.64 15.90 37.09
N PRO A 406 -3.55 14.91 37.02
CA PRO A 406 -4.52 14.85 35.93
C PRO A 406 -5.42 16.09 36.02
N GLY A 407 -5.89 16.59 34.87
CA GLY A 407 -6.95 17.62 34.83
C GLY A 407 -8.12 17.26 35.76
N ARG A 408 -8.90 18.26 36.20
CA ARG A 408 -9.88 18.26 37.31
C ARG A 408 -11.03 17.21 37.30
N HIS A 409 -10.87 16.04 36.71
CA HIS A 409 -11.81 14.92 36.77
C HIS A 409 -11.16 13.71 37.45
N ARG A 410 -11.58 13.41 38.67
CA ARG A 410 -11.28 12.15 39.37
C ARG A 410 -12.09 11.01 38.74
N GLY A 411 -11.62 10.47 37.61
CA GLY A 411 -12.13 9.20 37.07
C GLY A 411 -11.38 8.03 37.70
N ARG A 412 -12.10 6.99 38.17
CA ARG A 412 -11.52 5.72 38.62
C ARG A 412 -11.32 4.84 37.40
N VAL A 413 -10.09 4.40 37.12
CA VAL A 413 -9.81 3.45 36.03
C VAL A 413 -10.17 2.03 36.48
N LEU A 414 -11.10 1.38 35.80
CA LEU A 414 -11.52 -0.01 36.08
C LEU A 414 -10.89 -0.99 35.09
N PRO A 415 -10.70 -2.27 35.46
CA PRO A 415 -10.36 -3.31 34.49
C PRO A 415 -11.39 -3.36 33.35
N GLY A 416 -10.93 -3.26 32.10
CA GLY A 416 -11.79 -3.18 30.92
C GLY A 416 -12.20 -1.76 30.50
N GLU A 417 -11.84 -0.70 31.25
CA GLU A 417 -11.92 0.65 30.69
C GLU A 417 -10.96 0.81 29.52
N LEU A 418 -11.38 1.55 28.49
CA LEU A 418 -10.60 1.84 27.28
C LEU A 418 -9.82 3.15 27.47
N PRO A 419 -8.55 3.13 27.91
CA PRO A 419 -7.77 4.35 28.09
C PRO A 419 -7.37 5.01 26.75
N ARG A 420 -7.42 4.24 25.66
CA ARG A 420 -7.04 4.65 24.31
C ARG A 420 -8.09 4.16 23.32
N VAL A 421 -8.50 5.04 22.42
CA VAL A 421 -9.34 4.73 21.27
C VAL A 421 -8.66 5.37 20.07
N ARG A 422 -8.30 4.56 19.07
CA ARG A 422 -7.64 5.06 17.85
C ARG A 422 -8.39 4.54 16.65
N LEU A 423 -8.70 5.44 15.73
CA LEU A 423 -9.10 5.11 14.37
C LEU A 423 -7.88 5.34 13.50
N THR A 424 -7.29 4.26 12.98
CA THR A 424 -6.14 4.30 12.08
C THR A 424 -6.53 3.59 10.78
N GLU A 425 -6.53 4.34 9.67
CA GLU A 425 -7.01 3.91 8.33
C GLU A 425 -6.11 2.88 7.65
N LEU A 426 -6.04 1.66 8.19
CA LEU A 426 -5.77 0.46 7.38
C LEU A 426 -7.06 -0.32 7.07
N HIS A 427 -8.21 0.13 7.58
CA HIS A 427 -9.51 -0.53 7.46
C HIS A 427 -10.50 0.39 6.71
N ALA A 428 -11.31 -0.21 5.82
CA ALA A 428 -12.15 0.40 4.78
C ALA A 428 -12.76 1.79 5.06
N ARG A 429 -12.74 2.67 4.03
CA ARG A 429 -13.35 4.03 4.03
C ARG A 429 -14.83 4.03 4.47
N ASP A 430 -15.61 3.02 4.12
CA ASP A 430 -17.03 2.91 4.49
C ASP A 430 -17.23 2.82 6.01
N ASP A 431 -16.32 2.15 6.72
CA ASP A 431 -16.35 2.06 8.17
C ASP A 431 -16.12 3.45 8.79
N VAL A 432 -15.21 4.26 8.23
CA VAL A 432 -14.94 5.64 8.70
C VAL A 432 -16.15 6.55 8.49
N VAL A 433 -16.79 6.50 7.32
CA VAL A 433 -18.00 7.28 7.03
C VAL A 433 -19.14 6.88 7.97
N ARG A 434 -19.31 5.58 8.23
CA ARG A 434 -20.31 5.07 9.18
C ARG A 434 -20.06 5.59 10.60
N HIS A 435 -18.82 5.51 11.09
CA HIS A 435 -18.44 6.09 12.38
C HIS A 435 -18.72 7.60 12.43
N GLY A 436 -18.40 8.34 11.36
CA GLY A 436 -18.71 9.76 11.25
C GLY A 436 -20.21 10.08 11.35
N ARG A 437 -21.08 9.26 10.72
CA ARG A 437 -22.53 9.38 10.82
C ARG A 437 -23.04 9.06 12.22
N GLU A 438 -22.54 8.00 12.86
CA GLU A 438 -22.89 7.65 14.23
C GLU A 438 -22.50 8.74 15.24
N LEU A 439 -21.35 9.37 15.04
CA LEU A 439 -20.91 10.49 15.88
C LEU A 439 -21.81 11.74 15.71
N ARG A 440 -22.40 11.95 14.54
CA ARG A 440 -23.27 13.08 14.17
C ARG A 440 -24.75 12.84 14.45
N ALA A 441 -25.18 11.59 14.65
CA ALA A 441 -26.56 11.26 15.00
C ALA A 441 -27.00 12.02 16.27
N PRO A 442 -28.29 12.41 16.40
CA PRO A 442 -28.77 13.21 17.52
C PRO A 442 -28.40 12.57 18.86
N ARG A 443 -27.39 13.11 19.53
CA ARG A 443 -26.95 12.59 20.83
C ARG A 443 -27.94 13.03 21.88
N ASP A 444 -28.55 12.06 22.56
CA ASP A 444 -29.08 12.32 23.89
C ASP A 444 -27.93 12.90 24.74
N ARG A 445 -28.15 14.06 25.39
CA ARG A 445 -27.11 14.88 26.04
C ARG A 445 -26.30 14.13 27.12
N ARG A 446 -26.71 12.90 27.46
CA ARG A 446 -26.11 11.99 28.44
C ARG A 446 -24.96 11.12 27.92
N ARG A 447 -24.72 11.01 26.61
CA ARG A 447 -23.59 10.25 26.05
C ARG A 447 -22.43 11.16 25.64
N ARG A 448 -21.72 11.73 26.61
CA ARG A 448 -20.39 12.32 26.39
C ARG A 448 -19.32 11.27 26.73
N SER A 449 -18.39 11.02 25.82
CA SER A 449 -17.20 10.23 26.12
C SER A 449 -16.40 10.92 27.23
N ARG A 450 -15.91 10.14 28.21
CA ARG A 450 -14.89 10.62 29.14
C ARG A 450 -13.66 11.07 28.34
N PRO A 451 -12.84 12.01 28.84
CA PRO A 451 -11.58 12.36 28.19
C PRO A 451 -10.67 11.12 28.16
N VAL A 452 -10.61 10.49 26.99
CA VAL A 452 -9.74 9.35 26.66
C VAL A 452 -8.76 9.82 25.58
N HIS A 453 -7.63 9.12 25.43
CA HIS A 453 -6.72 9.40 24.33
C HIS A 453 -7.36 8.95 23.01
N ALA A 454 -8.08 9.87 22.37
CA ALA A 454 -8.75 9.70 21.09
C ALA A 454 -7.93 10.34 19.97
N SER A 455 -7.63 9.59 18.92
CA SER A 455 -6.96 10.09 17.71
C SER A 455 -7.54 9.45 16.46
N VAL A 456 -7.58 10.23 15.38
CA VAL A 456 -7.93 9.79 14.03
C VAL A 456 -6.72 10.05 13.14
N GLN A 457 -6.29 9.05 12.39
CA GLN A 457 -5.22 9.16 11.40
C GLN A 457 -5.76 8.63 10.08
N GLU A 458 -5.98 9.56 9.14
CA GLU A 458 -6.46 9.27 7.78
C GLU A 458 -5.25 9.13 6.83
N GLY A 459 -5.33 8.17 5.91
CA GLY A 459 -4.24 7.78 5.02
C GLY A 459 -4.27 8.42 3.64
N HIS A 460 -5.17 9.38 3.35
CA HIS A 460 -5.02 10.35 2.25
C HIS A 460 -5.92 11.58 2.49
N ARG A 461 -5.48 12.77 2.06
CA ARG A 461 -6.23 14.03 2.22
C ARG A 461 -7.06 14.33 0.96
N GLU A 462 -8.38 14.34 1.04
CA GLU A 462 -9.19 14.98 -0.02
C GLU A 462 -9.04 16.51 0.07
N HIS A 463 -8.80 17.15 -1.08
CA HIS A 463 -8.93 18.60 -1.19
C HIS A 463 -10.39 18.97 -0.90
N GLU A 464 -10.66 19.62 0.24
CA GLU A 464 -11.97 20.23 0.52
C GLU A 464 -12.37 21.15 -0.65
N GLY A 465 -13.24 20.66 -1.53
CA GLY A 465 -13.64 21.37 -2.74
C GLY A 465 -14.49 22.60 -2.41
N ARG A 466 -14.07 23.77 -2.89
CA ARG A 466 -14.91 24.98 -2.92
C ARG A 466 -16.22 24.70 -3.67
N PRO A 467 -17.37 25.26 -3.24
CA PRO A 467 -18.66 24.99 -3.88
C PRO A 467 -18.68 25.52 -5.32
N ARG A 468 -18.80 24.61 -6.29
CA ARG A 468 -19.07 24.95 -7.69
C ARG A 468 -20.53 25.39 -7.84
N VAL A 469 -20.75 26.65 -8.17
CA VAL A 469 -22.05 27.19 -8.58
C VAL A 469 -22.41 26.58 -9.94
N ARG A 470 -23.47 25.76 -10.01
CA ARG A 470 -24.07 25.30 -11.28
C ARG A 470 -25.11 26.32 -11.74
N THR A 471 -24.87 26.95 -12.88
CA THR A 471 -25.86 27.70 -13.67
C THR A 471 -26.17 26.90 -14.94
N GLY A 472 -27.43 26.49 -15.14
CA GLY A 472 -27.90 25.79 -16.36
C GLY A 472 -29.15 24.91 -16.14
N PRO A 473 -30.09 24.82 -17.10
CA PRO A 473 -31.50 24.57 -16.84
C PRO A 473 -31.84 23.07 -16.64
N ARG A 474 -32.77 22.82 -15.71
CA ARG A 474 -33.35 21.52 -15.39
C ARG A 474 -34.33 21.06 -16.48
N ARG A 475 -34.13 19.87 -17.04
CA ARG A 475 -35.23 19.02 -17.54
C ARG A 475 -35.44 17.86 -16.57
N ARG A 476 -36.70 17.61 -16.28
CA ARG A 476 -37.23 16.67 -15.26
C ARG A 476 -37.17 15.24 -15.79
N GLU A 477 -36.79 14.28 -14.94
CA GLU A 477 -37.61 13.09 -14.66
C GLU A 477 -37.11 12.33 -13.41
N HIS A 478 -38.10 11.85 -12.64
CA HIS A 478 -38.09 10.98 -11.45
C HIS A 478 -37.25 11.36 -10.21
N ARG A 479 -37.92 12.04 -9.26
CA ARG A 479 -37.48 12.23 -7.87
C ARG A 479 -38.04 11.11 -6.98
N VAL A 480 -37.16 10.46 -6.22
CA VAL A 480 -37.47 9.85 -4.93
C VAL A 480 -37.15 10.90 -3.86
N ASP A 481 -38.08 11.12 -2.93
CA ASP A 481 -38.04 12.22 -1.97
C ASP A 481 -36.94 12.06 -0.91
N HIS A 482 -36.04 13.05 -0.85
CA HIS A 482 -35.28 13.36 0.36
C HIS A 482 -35.63 14.78 0.80
N VAL A 483 -36.32 14.88 1.93
CA VAL A 483 -36.62 16.12 2.63
C VAL A 483 -35.33 16.64 3.27
N LEU A 484 -34.80 17.75 2.73
CA LEU A 484 -33.68 18.48 3.33
C LEU A 484 -34.25 19.58 4.23
N HIS A 485 -34.02 19.49 5.54
CA HIS A 485 -34.31 20.60 6.45
C HIS A 485 -33.32 21.74 6.20
N GLU A 486 -33.83 22.86 5.70
CA GLU A 486 -33.13 24.11 5.49
C GLU A 486 -32.90 24.79 6.85
N HIS A 487 -31.64 24.99 7.25
CA HIS A 487 -31.32 25.72 8.49
C HIS A 487 -31.07 27.20 8.19
N VAL A 488 -32.01 28.04 8.62
CA VAL A 488 -31.96 29.50 8.62
C VAL A 488 -30.91 29.97 9.62
N GLN A 489 -29.92 30.77 9.18
CA GLN A 489 -29.05 31.50 10.10
C GLN A 489 -29.71 32.84 10.49
N PRO A 490 -29.66 33.25 11.78
CA PRO A 490 -30.06 34.60 12.17
C PRO A 490 -28.91 35.60 11.97
N VAL A 491 -29.27 36.73 11.35
CA VAL A 491 -28.44 37.93 11.18
C VAL A 491 -28.29 38.68 12.51
N GLY A 492 -27.13 39.31 12.67
CA GLY A 492 -26.60 39.84 13.92
C GLY A 492 -27.26 41.09 14.49
N HIS A 493 -26.84 41.41 15.72
CA HIS A 493 -27.11 42.69 16.37
C HIS A 493 -25.97 43.68 16.10
N ALA A 494 -26.37 44.86 15.63
CA ALA A 494 -25.54 45.99 15.25
C ALA A 494 -24.85 46.69 16.42
N ARG A 495 -23.68 47.28 16.15
CA ARG A 495 -23.37 48.66 16.57
C ARG A 495 -22.61 49.44 15.48
N ARG A 496 -23.17 50.61 15.19
CA ARG A 496 -22.78 51.63 14.21
C ARG A 496 -21.42 52.25 14.52
N ARG A 497 -20.71 52.72 13.47
CA ARG A 497 -20.31 54.13 13.30
C ARG A 497 -20.04 54.45 11.81
N ARG A 498 -20.70 55.51 11.33
CA ARG A 498 -20.48 56.31 10.10
C ARG A 498 -19.15 57.11 10.25
N ALA A 499 -18.52 57.76 9.28
CA ALA A 499 -18.63 58.02 7.84
C ALA A 499 -17.26 58.60 7.40
N GLY A 500 -16.96 58.61 6.10
CA GLY A 500 -15.82 59.35 5.56
C GLY A 500 -15.65 59.13 4.07
N ALA A 501 -16.21 60.04 3.28
CA ALA A 501 -16.14 60.02 1.82
C ALA A 501 -14.77 60.51 1.30
N GLN A 502 -14.45 60.06 0.08
CA GLN A 502 -14.25 60.91 -1.11
C GLN A 502 -12.91 60.72 -1.85
N ARG A 503 -13.06 60.65 -3.19
CA ARG A 503 -12.17 61.06 -4.29
C ARG A 503 -11.49 59.96 -5.13
N ARG A 504 -12.14 59.77 -6.28
CA ARG A 504 -11.62 59.38 -7.60
C ARG A 504 -10.35 60.16 -7.99
N ARG A 505 -9.50 59.53 -8.81
CA ARG A 505 -8.88 60.14 -10.01
C ARG A 505 -8.54 59.06 -11.05
N GLU A 506 -8.85 59.39 -12.29
CA GLU A 506 -8.72 58.58 -13.52
C GLU A 506 -7.41 58.87 -14.27
N GLY A 507 -6.90 57.84 -14.95
CA GLY A 507 -6.26 57.89 -16.28
C GLY A 507 -4.78 58.27 -16.40
N PRO A 508 -4.11 58.02 -17.56
CA PRO A 508 -4.63 57.46 -18.82
C PRO A 508 -3.81 56.29 -19.44
N ARG A 509 -4.40 55.71 -20.50
CA ARG A 509 -3.87 54.68 -21.42
C ARG A 509 -2.97 55.29 -22.51
N VAL A 510 -2.04 54.49 -23.05
CA VAL A 510 -1.43 54.68 -24.38
C VAL A 510 -1.40 53.34 -25.13
N GLN A 511 -1.58 53.41 -26.45
CA GLN A 511 -1.85 52.34 -27.43
C GLN A 511 -0.90 52.49 -28.63
N ALA A 512 -0.32 51.39 -29.15
CA ALA A 512 0.24 51.18 -30.51
C ALA A 512 0.76 49.71 -30.56
N VAL A 513 0.29 48.75 -31.37
CA VAL A 513 0.20 48.52 -32.84
C VAL A 513 1.55 48.26 -33.53
N GLY A 514 1.72 47.04 -34.08
CA GLY A 514 2.74 46.64 -35.05
C GLY A 514 2.89 45.11 -35.19
N GLN A 515 2.45 44.55 -36.32
CA GLN A 515 2.55 43.13 -36.71
C GLN A 515 3.94 42.82 -37.30
N ASP A 516 4.47 41.60 -37.10
CA ASP A 516 4.93 40.74 -38.21
C ASP A 516 5.19 39.27 -37.79
N LEU A 517 4.91 38.36 -38.72
CA LEU A 517 4.89 36.90 -38.58
C LEU A 517 6.24 36.25 -38.95
N ARG A 518 6.67 35.21 -38.19
CA ARG A 518 7.15 33.89 -38.68
C ARG A 518 7.60 32.96 -37.53
N GLY A 519 6.94 31.81 -37.43
CA GLY A 519 7.58 30.49 -37.28
C GLY A 519 8.12 30.03 -35.92
N ALA A 520 7.39 29.06 -35.33
CA ALA A 520 7.83 27.98 -34.42
C ALA A 520 8.25 28.34 -32.98
N GLY A 521 7.46 27.85 -32.02
CA GLY A 521 7.79 27.82 -30.59
C GLY A 521 6.56 27.84 -29.70
N LEU A 522 5.98 26.68 -29.40
CA LEU A 522 5.00 26.52 -28.33
C LEU A 522 5.74 26.54 -26.99
N GLU A 523 5.81 27.72 -26.36
CA GLU A 523 6.09 27.87 -24.94
C GLU A 523 4.82 28.29 -24.19
N GLY A 524 4.56 27.60 -23.08
CA GLY A 524 3.44 27.85 -22.19
C GLY A 524 3.60 29.12 -21.35
N ARG A 525 2.46 29.65 -20.92
CA ARG A 525 2.26 30.64 -19.85
C ARG A 525 0.81 30.51 -19.40
N HIS A 526 0.34 30.69 -18.18
CA HIS A 526 0.80 30.89 -16.80
C HIS A 526 -0.55 30.91 -16.02
N GLY A 527 -0.69 30.69 -14.72
CA GLY A 527 0.22 30.70 -13.59
C GLY A 527 -0.63 30.96 -12.34
N LEU A 528 -0.08 30.65 -11.17
CA LEU A 528 -0.28 31.35 -9.91
C LEU A 528 0.69 30.73 -8.89
N LEU A 529 1.98 31.03 -9.06
CA LEU A 529 2.93 31.07 -7.95
C LEU A 529 2.92 32.50 -7.43
N ARG A 530 2.58 32.68 -6.15
CA ARG A 530 2.85 33.92 -5.44
C ARG A 530 4.20 33.77 -4.74
N GLU A 531 5.11 34.67 -5.06
CA GLU A 531 6.40 34.85 -4.42
C GLU A 531 6.24 35.08 -2.92
N VAL A 532 6.99 34.30 -2.13
CA VAL A 532 7.50 34.75 -0.84
C VAL A 532 9.01 34.84 -1.04
N GLY A 533 9.54 36.06 -0.94
CA GLY A 533 10.95 36.37 -1.12
C GLY A 533 11.84 35.71 -0.06
N PRO A 534 13.18 35.74 -0.27
CA PRO A 534 14.13 35.02 0.55
C PRO A 534 14.45 35.83 1.81
N ASP A 535 14.21 35.25 3.00
CA ASP A 535 14.87 35.73 4.21
C ASP A 535 16.33 35.23 4.25
N PRO A 536 17.27 36.05 4.76
CA PRO A 536 18.69 35.87 4.52
C PRO A 536 19.28 34.77 5.41
N VAL A 537 19.82 33.73 4.78
CA VAL A 537 20.72 32.77 5.44
C VAL A 537 22.06 33.47 5.71
N PRO A 538 22.65 33.37 6.92
CA PRO A 538 24.01 33.84 7.15
C PRO A 538 24.98 33.08 6.24
N ARG A 539 25.73 33.84 5.42
CA ARG A 539 26.91 33.33 4.72
C ARG A 539 27.94 32.90 5.76
N GLU A 540 28.11 31.60 5.91
CA GLU A 540 29.40 30.88 5.99
C GLU A 540 29.18 29.45 6.48
N ALA A 541 29.03 28.52 5.54
CA ALA A 541 29.44 27.14 5.74
C ALA A 541 30.00 26.65 4.41
N ARG A 542 31.30 26.93 4.20
CA ARG A 542 32.09 26.22 3.19
C ARG A 542 31.92 24.72 3.46
N VAL A 543 31.43 23.98 2.47
CA VAL A 543 31.52 22.52 2.48
C VAL A 543 33.01 22.20 2.43
N LEU A 544 33.59 21.91 3.59
CA LEU A 544 34.92 21.32 3.67
C LEU A 544 34.83 19.94 3.01
N HIS A 545 35.59 19.74 1.95
CA HIS A 545 35.91 18.41 1.44
C HIS A 545 36.63 17.62 2.53
N GLY A 546 35.86 16.94 3.36
CA GLY A 546 36.32 16.07 4.42
C GLY A 546 35.42 14.84 4.44
N ARG A 547 36.01 13.67 4.18
CA ARG A 547 35.36 12.35 4.15
C ARG A 547 34.29 12.21 5.24
N LEU A 548 33.02 12.14 4.83
CA LEU A 548 31.93 11.67 5.68
C LEU A 548 32.27 10.26 6.15
N ARG A 549 32.62 10.08 7.42
CA ARG A 549 32.81 8.73 7.97
C ARG A 549 31.45 8.16 8.34
N LEU A 550 30.98 7.22 7.51
CA LEU A 550 29.78 6.35 7.63
C LEU A 550 29.50 5.72 9.02
N ARG A 551 30.39 5.85 10.00
CA ARG A 551 30.27 5.20 11.32
C ARG A 551 29.23 5.82 12.25
N HIS A 552 28.70 7.02 11.97
CA HIS A 552 27.69 7.65 12.83
C HIS A 552 26.25 7.20 12.56
N LEU A 553 25.87 6.95 11.29
CA LEU A 553 24.52 6.49 10.93
C LEU A 553 24.23 5.10 11.51
N HIS A 554 25.25 4.22 11.50
CA HIS A 554 25.13 2.85 12.01
C HIS A 554 24.98 2.77 13.55
N ARG A 555 25.36 3.82 14.30
CA ARG A 555 25.30 3.83 15.78
C ARG A 555 23.92 4.28 16.30
N GLN A 556 23.24 5.16 15.57
CA GLN A 556 21.86 5.55 15.89
C GLN A 556 20.86 4.41 15.66
N LEU A 557 21.14 3.50 14.72
CA LEU A 557 20.27 2.35 14.45
C LEU A 557 20.48 1.14 15.40
N ARG A 558 21.64 1.01 16.06
CA ARG A 558 21.86 -0.04 17.08
C ARG A 558 21.37 0.32 18.48
N SER A 559 21.14 1.59 18.77
CA SER A 559 20.73 2.04 20.12
C SER A 559 19.26 1.78 20.45
N ALA A 560 18.47 1.28 19.48
CA ALA A 560 17.10 0.82 19.69
C ALA A 560 16.99 -0.67 20.11
N GLY A 561 18.11 -1.39 20.30
CA GLY A 561 18.12 -2.84 20.53
C GLY A 561 18.92 -3.32 21.75
N GLY A 562 18.98 -2.55 22.84
CA GLY A 562 19.70 -3.03 24.03
C GLY A 562 19.47 -2.21 25.29
N ARG A 563 18.56 -2.66 26.14
CA ARG A 563 18.59 -2.54 27.60
C ARG A 563 17.41 -3.29 28.23
N ASP A 564 17.72 -4.47 28.79
CA ASP A 564 17.32 -4.94 30.13
C ASP A 564 17.36 -6.47 30.21
N LEU A 565 18.51 -7.01 30.63
CA LEU A 565 18.59 -8.32 31.29
C LEU A 565 19.62 -8.21 32.43
N ALA A 566 19.13 -7.97 33.63
CA ALA A 566 19.89 -8.09 34.87
C ALA A 566 19.09 -8.90 35.90
N GLY A 567 19.74 -9.93 36.46
CA GLY A 567 19.26 -10.86 37.50
C GLY A 567 19.17 -12.30 36.95
N ASP A 568 19.80 -13.35 37.49
CA ASP A 568 20.45 -13.62 38.78
C ASP A 568 21.40 -14.84 38.59
N PRO A 569 22.57 -14.99 39.27
CA PRO A 569 23.52 -16.05 39.00
C PRO A 569 23.29 -17.24 39.93
N GLY A 570 22.68 -18.31 39.44
CA GLY A 570 22.54 -19.52 40.23
C GLY A 570 21.79 -20.64 39.53
N GLN A 571 22.55 -21.47 38.80
CA GLN A 571 22.36 -22.92 38.55
C GLN A 571 22.82 -23.28 37.14
N ARG A 572 23.97 -23.96 37.05
CA ARG A 572 24.35 -24.73 35.86
C ARG A 572 23.52 -26.03 35.84
N PRO A 573 23.01 -26.42 34.66
CA PRO A 573 23.11 -27.82 34.27
C PRO A 573 23.71 -28.01 32.87
N ARG A 574 24.49 -29.08 32.84
CA ARG A 574 25.18 -29.85 31.80
C ARG A 574 24.78 -29.65 30.32
N ARG A 575 25.84 -29.67 29.49
CA ARG A 575 25.85 -29.95 28.05
C ARG A 575 25.03 -31.20 27.73
N ASP A 576 24.06 -31.07 26.83
CA ASP A 576 23.86 -31.90 25.63
C ASP A 576 22.56 -31.46 24.94
N GLY A 577 22.65 -31.10 23.65
CA GLY A 577 21.49 -30.69 22.84
C GLY A 577 21.87 -29.68 21.76
N ARG A 578 22.09 -30.17 20.53
CA ARG A 578 22.26 -29.35 19.33
C ARG A 578 20.94 -28.68 18.94
N PRO A 579 20.91 -27.40 18.51
CA PRO A 579 19.76 -26.83 17.83
C PRO A 579 19.71 -27.27 16.36
N VAL A 580 18.53 -27.69 15.94
CA VAL A 580 18.13 -28.01 14.56
C VAL A 580 17.82 -26.71 13.82
N GLY A 581 18.27 -26.58 12.55
CA GLY A 581 17.72 -25.59 11.61
C GLY A 581 18.68 -24.49 11.12
N GLN A 582 19.75 -24.86 10.39
CA GLN A 582 20.40 -23.98 9.42
C GLN A 582 20.81 -24.81 8.18
N PRO A 583 20.52 -24.38 6.94
CA PRO A 583 21.07 -25.01 5.76
C PRO A 583 22.56 -24.69 5.62
N GLN A 584 23.41 -25.73 5.61
CA GLN A 584 24.82 -25.60 5.26
C GLN A 584 24.96 -25.67 3.74
N LEU A 585 25.47 -24.59 3.14
CA LEU A 585 25.99 -24.58 1.77
C LEU A 585 27.18 -25.57 1.67
N ARG A 586 27.01 -26.68 0.94
CA ARG A 586 28.11 -27.56 0.52
C ARG A 586 28.32 -27.41 -0.98
N GLY A 587 29.53 -27.03 -1.37
CA GLY A 587 30.00 -27.05 -2.76
C GLY A 587 30.25 -28.48 -3.27
N PRO A 588 30.54 -28.66 -4.56
CA PRO A 588 30.58 -29.96 -5.21
C PRO A 588 31.86 -30.73 -4.84
N ASP A 589 31.69 -31.93 -4.27
CA ASP A 589 32.76 -32.90 -4.03
C ASP A 589 33.25 -33.52 -5.35
N GLN A 590 34.55 -33.39 -5.63
CA GLN A 590 35.26 -34.23 -6.59
C GLN A 590 35.67 -35.56 -5.94
N PRO A 591 35.66 -36.69 -6.67
CA PRO A 591 35.99 -37.99 -6.11
C PRO A 591 37.50 -38.14 -5.91
N ARG A 592 37.94 -38.46 -4.68
CA ARG A 592 39.31 -38.91 -4.41
C ARG A 592 39.39 -40.43 -4.35
N THR A 593 40.21 -40.94 -5.25
CA THR A 593 40.70 -42.31 -5.37
C THR A 593 41.42 -42.81 -4.12
N SER A 594 41.22 -44.08 -3.85
CA SER A 594 41.86 -44.93 -2.84
C SER A 594 43.39 -44.96 -2.90
N ARG A 595 44.04 -44.84 -1.74
CA ARG A 595 45.11 -45.73 -1.25
C ARG A 595 45.33 -45.53 0.24
#